data_AF-A0A1J7CJV1-F1
#
_entry.id   AF-A0A1J7CJV1-F1
#
_cell.length_a   1.000
_cell.length_b   1.000
_cell.length_c   1.000
_cell.angle_alpha   90.00
_cell.angle_beta   90.00
_cell.angle_gamma   90.00
#
_symmetry.space_group_name_H-M   'P 1'
#
loop_
_entity.id
_entity.type
_entity.pdbx_description
1 polymer ?
#
loop_
_entity_poly.entity_id
_entity_poly.type
_entity_poly.pdbx_seq_one_letter_code
_entity_poly.pdbx_strand_id
1 'polypeptide(L)'
;HVLAPLKIIALAVLGIAAMLWPAGQPLPVSAGYSHLPFSSGFVNGYLTMDTLGAMVFGIVIVNAARSRGVASAHLLTRYTILAGLIAGIGLTAVYLTLFKLGSGSGVLVVPGAQNGAEILHAYVQYTFGAAGSGFLTVLITIACLVTAVGLTCACAEFFSEHTGIGYGKWVFLLGLFSMVVSNLGLSHLISISVPVLTAIYPPCIVLILLSFTLRWWHSSARLVAPGMLVSLVFGCLDGIKVSAYPDILTAWVDRLPLSAQGLAWLPPTLVMLVVAAAYDQSRGRQQISVL
;
A
#
# COMPACT_ATOMS: atom_id res chain seq x y z
N HIS A 1 4.88 8.01 -22.37
CA HIS A 1 6.25 7.75 -21.86
C HIS A 1 6.98 8.97 -21.28
N VAL A 2 6.52 10.22 -21.47
CA VAL A 2 7.19 11.44 -20.95
C VAL A 2 6.82 11.80 -19.48
N LEU A 3 5.62 11.40 -19.03
CA LEU A 3 5.09 11.81 -17.71
C LEU A 3 5.81 11.14 -16.52
N ALA A 4 6.26 9.90 -16.68
CA ALA A 4 6.97 9.16 -15.65
C ALA A 4 8.33 9.77 -15.26
N PRO A 5 9.25 10.07 -16.21
CA PRO A 5 10.53 10.71 -15.87
C PRO A 5 10.33 12.12 -15.32
N LEU A 6 9.36 12.89 -15.82
CA LEU A 6 9.04 14.23 -15.30
C LEU A 6 8.68 14.18 -13.81
N LYS A 7 7.80 13.26 -13.41
CA LYS A 7 7.41 13.09 -12.00
C LYS A 7 8.60 12.72 -11.11
N ILE A 8 9.45 11.80 -11.58
CA ILE A 8 10.62 11.36 -10.81
C ILE A 8 11.61 12.52 -10.62
N ILE A 9 11.91 13.28 -11.69
CA ILE A 9 12.80 14.44 -11.61
C ILE A 9 12.23 15.46 -10.63
N ALA A 10 10.94 15.75 -10.72
CA ALA A 10 10.34 16.76 -9.87
C ALA A 10 10.26 16.34 -8.39
N LEU A 11 9.98 15.06 -8.10
CA LEU A 11 10.10 14.50 -6.76
C LEU A 11 11.55 14.49 -6.26
N ALA A 12 12.53 14.24 -7.13
CA ALA A 12 13.95 14.31 -6.78
C ALA A 12 14.38 15.74 -6.44
N VAL A 13 13.97 16.74 -7.23
CA VAL A 13 14.23 18.16 -6.94
C VAL A 13 13.61 18.56 -5.60
N LEU A 14 12.35 18.18 -5.36
CA LEU A 14 11.68 18.43 -4.10
C LEU A 14 12.40 17.74 -2.93
N GLY A 15 12.79 16.48 -3.10
CA GLY A 15 13.49 15.71 -2.08
C GLY A 15 14.87 16.28 -1.74
N ILE A 16 15.63 16.70 -2.75
CA ILE A 16 16.91 17.38 -2.58
C ILE A 16 16.70 18.73 -1.87
N ALA A 17 15.69 19.51 -2.27
CA ALA A 17 15.37 20.77 -1.61
C ALA A 17 15.02 20.55 -0.13
N ALA A 18 14.21 19.54 0.20
CA ALA A 18 13.88 19.19 1.59
C ALA A 18 15.10 18.75 2.42
N MET A 19 16.13 18.20 1.77
CA MET A 19 17.36 17.82 2.44
C MET A 19 18.28 19.02 2.71
N LEU A 20 18.39 19.95 1.77
CA LEU A 20 19.30 21.10 1.81
C LEU A 20 18.69 22.31 2.55
N TRP A 21 17.37 22.52 2.41
CA TRP A 21 16.62 23.65 2.97
C TRP A 21 15.51 23.15 3.92
N PRO A 22 15.85 22.70 5.14
CA PRO A 22 14.85 22.38 6.13
C PRO A 22 14.08 23.66 6.50
N ALA A 23 12.76 23.65 6.32
CA ALA A 23 11.90 24.82 6.57
C ALA A 23 11.72 25.16 8.06
N GLY A 24 12.20 24.32 8.98
CA GLY A 24 12.06 24.53 10.43
C GLY A 24 12.81 23.51 11.29
N GLN A 25 12.63 23.62 12.61
CA GLN A 25 13.18 22.69 13.60
C GLN A 25 12.39 21.36 13.58
N PRO A 26 13.02 20.21 13.87
CA PRO A 26 12.30 18.94 13.97
C PRO A 26 11.21 19.00 15.04
N LEU A 27 10.00 18.52 14.72
CA LEU A 27 8.92 18.37 15.70
C LEU A 27 9.32 17.41 16.84
N PRO A 28 8.80 17.61 18.07
CA PRO A 28 8.92 16.60 19.12
C PRO A 28 8.27 15.29 18.67
N VAL A 29 8.92 14.17 18.99
CA VAL A 29 8.45 12.83 18.61
C VAL A 29 7.07 12.58 19.24
N SER A 30 6.09 12.19 18.41
CA SER A 30 4.75 11.86 18.93
C SER A 30 4.80 10.62 19.81
N ALA A 31 3.92 10.55 20.82
CA ALA A 31 3.91 9.48 21.83
C ALA A 31 3.81 8.05 21.23
N GLY A 32 3.23 7.90 20.04
CA GLY A 32 3.20 6.61 19.33
C GLY A 32 4.56 6.19 18.76
N TYR A 33 5.29 7.15 18.17
CA TYR A 33 6.62 6.90 17.60
C TYR A 33 7.74 6.83 18.64
N SER A 34 7.55 7.37 19.85
CA SER A 34 8.56 7.31 20.92
C SER A 34 8.70 5.91 21.53
N HIS A 35 7.60 5.16 21.62
CA HIS A 35 7.60 3.82 22.21
C HIS A 35 7.69 2.70 21.16
N LEU A 36 7.04 2.84 20.00
CA LEU A 36 6.95 1.77 18.98
C LEU A 36 7.10 2.30 17.53
N PRO A 37 8.26 2.85 17.15
CA PRO A 37 8.45 3.48 15.84
C PRO A 37 8.27 2.50 14.67
N PHE A 38 8.67 1.24 14.83
CA PHE A 38 8.54 0.22 13.77
C PHE A 38 7.07 -0.10 13.48
N SER A 39 6.29 -0.44 14.50
CA SER A 39 4.89 -0.83 14.32
C SER A 39 4.04 0.34 13.83
N SER A 40 4.25 1.55 14.36
CA SER A 40 3.61 2.75 13.84
C SER A 40 3.97 3.01 12.38
N GLY A 41 5.26 2.90 12.00
CA GLY A 41 5.68 3.03 10.61
C GLY A 41 5.07 1.98 9.68
N PHE A 42 4.98 0.73 10.15
CA PHE A 42 4.44 -0.40 9.39
C PHE A 42 2.94 -0.21 9.09
N VAL A 43 2.14 0.14 10.10
CA VAL A 43 0.69 0.37 9.93
C VAL A 43 0.43 1.63 9.08
N ASN A 44 1.18 2.72 9.29
CA ASN A 44 1.06 3.90 8.42
C ASN A 44 1.47 3.60 6.97
N GLY A 45 2.35 2.63 6.76
CA GLY A 45 2.70 2.12 5.43
C GLY A 45 1.50 1.54 4.66
N TYR A 46 0.43 1.11 5.34
CA TYR A 46 -0.75 0.61 4.64
C TYR A 46 -1.40 1.70 3.78
N LEU A 47 -1.38 2.94 4.26
CA LEU A 47 -1.98 4.09 3.58
C LEU A 47 -1.31 4.42 2.24
N THR A 48 -0.08 3.95 2.00
CA THR A 48 0.59 4.22 0.73
C THR A 48 0.02 3.39 -0.42
N MET A 49 -0.68 2.30 -0.10
CA MET A 49 -1.28 1.39 -1.09
C MET A 49 -0.29 0.73 -2.06
N ASP A 50 1.03 0.85 -1.83
CA ASP A 50 2.05 0.38 -2.76
C ASP A 50 2.03 -1.15 -2.92
N THR A 51 1.78 -1.89 -1.84
CA THR A 51 1.71 -3.36 -1.88
C THR A 51 0.46 -3.87 -2.60
N LEU A 52 -0.71 -3.28 -2.33
CA LEU A 52 -1.96 -3.57 -3.03
C LEU A 52 -1.82 -3.24 -4.53
N GLY A 53 -1.27 -2.06 -4.84
CA GLY A 53 -0.98 -1.65 -6.20
C GLY A 53 -0.06 -2.63 -6.92
N ALA A 54 1.02 -3.09 -6.28
CA ALA A 54 1.93 -4.06 -6.88
C ALA A 54 1.25 -5.40 -7.23
N MET A 55 0.32 -5.88 -6.41
CA MET A 55 -0.44 -7.11 -6.73
C MET A 55 -1.38 -6.92 -7.91
N VAL A 56 -2.12 -5.80 -7.95
CA VAL A 56 -3.07 -5.51 -9.03
C VAL A 56 -2.35 -5.23 -10.35
N PHE A 57 -1.25 -4.47 -10.34
CA PHE A 57 -0.46 -4.14 -11.53
C PHE A 57 0.52 -5.24 -11.95
N GLY A 58 0.70 -6.29 -11.14
CA GLY A 58 1.68 -7.34 -11.39
C GLY A 58 1.52 -7.99 -12.77
N ILE A 59 0.28 -8.31 -13.16
CA ILE A 59 -0.01 -8.93 -14.47
C ILE A 59 0.31 -7.99 -15.63
N VAL A 60 0.02 -6.69 -15.48
CA VAL A 60 0.31 -5.66 -16.50
C VAL A 60 1.82 -5.53 -16.69
N ILE A 61 2.60 -5.52 -15.61
CA ILE A 61 4.06 -5.45 -15.67
C ILE A 61 4.63 -6.69 -16.37
N VAL A 62 4.12 -7.88 -16.02
CA VAL A 62 4.52 -9.15 -16.65
C VAL A 62 4.20 -9.16 -18.14
N ASN A 63 3.00 -8.75 -18.52
CA ASN A 63 2.56 -8.70 -19.92
C ASN A 63 3.36 -7.66 -20.72
N ALA A 64 3.68 -6.51 -20.11
CA ALA A 64 4.52 -5.48 -20.73
C ALA A 64 5.97 -5.96 -20.95
N ALA A 65 6.49 -6.81 -20.06
CA ALA A 65 7.80 -7.44 -20.26
C ALA A 65 7.76 -8.50 -21.37
N ARG A 66 6.70 -9.31 -21.43
CA ARG A 66 6.51 -10.31 -22.50
C ARG A 66 6.36 -9.66 -23.88
N SER A 67 5.61 -8.56 -23.99
CA SER A 67 5.39 -7.86 -25.26
C SER A 67 6.67 -7.25 -25.84
N ARG A 68 7.71 -7.06 -25.01
CA ARG A 68 9.06 -6.64 -25.43
C ARG A 68 9.96 -7.79 -25.88
N GLY A 69 9.40 -8.99 -26.11
CA GLY A 69 10.13 -10.15 -26.62
C GLY A 69 10.79 -11.02 -25.54
N VAL A 70 10.53 -10.76 -24.25
CA VAL A 70 11.03 -11.63 -23.16
C VAL A 70 10.14 -12.87 -23.05
N ALA A 71 10.43 -13.89 -23.85
CA ALA A 71 9.63 -15.12 -23.90
C ALA A 71 10.00 -16.15 -22.81
N SER A 72 11.26 -16.20 -22.37
CA SER A 72 11.66 -17.21 -21.38
C SER A 72 11.23 -16.81 -19.96
N ALA A 73 10.60 -17.74 -19.25
CA ALA A 73 10.11 -17.52 -17.89
C ALA A 73 11.24 -17.14 -16.90
N HIS A 74 12.44 -17.69 -17.10
CA HIS A 74 13.61 -17.38 -16.28
C HIS A 74 14.09 -15.94 -16.49
N LEU A 75 14.21 -15.48 -17.75
CA LEU A 75 14.61 -14.09 -18.02
C LEU A 75 13.54 -13.10 -17.58
N LEU A 76 12.26 -13.44 -17.78
CA LEU A 76 11.13 -12.64 -17.31
C LEU A 76 11.21 -12.40 -15.81
N THR A 77 11.39 -13.47 -15.02
CA THR A 77 11.53 -13.39 -13.55
C THR A 77 12.76 -12.59 -13.14
N ARG A 78 13.90 -12.80 -13.81
CA ARG A 78 15.14 -12.10 -13.48
C ARG A 78 15.03 -10.59 -13.76
N TYR A 79 14.46 -10.21 -14.90
CA TYR A 79 14.30 -8.80 -15.25
C TYR A 79 13.25 -8.10 -14.40
N THR A 80 12.15 -8.78 -14.05
CA THR A 80 11.15 -8.19 -13.14
C THR A 80 11.70 -7.98 -11.74
N ILE A 81 12.51 -8.92 -11.22
CA ILE A 81 13.19 -8.75 -9.91
C ILE A 81 14.15 -7.56 -9.95
N LEU A 82 15.00 -7.46 -10.97
CA LEU A 82 15.96 -6.34 -11.09
C LEU A 82 15.24 -5.00 -11.23
N ALA A 83 14.22 -4.93 -12.08
CA ALA A 83 13.41 -3.72 -12.24
C ALA A 83 12.69 -3.34 -10.93
N GLY A 84 12.14 -4.33 -10.23
CA GLY A 84 11.49 -4.15 -8.93
C GLY A 84 12.46 -3.65 -7.86
N LEU A 85 13.69 -4.16 -7.83
CA LEU A 85 14.71 -3.73 -6.87
C LEU A 85 15.17 -2.28 -7.13
N ILE A 86 15.39 -1.92 -8.40
CA ILE A 86 15.70 -0.53 -8.79
C ILE A 86 14.56 0.41 -8.40
N ALA A 87 13.32 0.02 -8.70
CA ALA A 87 12.13 0.80 -8.35
C ALA A 87 11.95 0.93 -6.83
N GLY A 88 12.18 -0.16 -6.07
CA GLY A 88 12.08 -0.18 -4.61
C GLY A 88 13.11 0.71 -3.93
N ILE A 89 14.37 0.72 -4.41
CA ILE A 89 15.40 1.64 -3.92
C ILE A 89 14.99 3.10 -4.19
N GLY A 90 14.55 3.39 -5.42
CA GLY A 90 14.09 4.73 -5.79
C GLY A 90 12.91 5.20 -4.93
N LEU A 91 11.93 4.34 -4.70
CA LEU A 91 10.76 4.65 -3.87
C LEU A 91 11.15 4.84 -2.39
N THR A 92 12.08 4.03 -1.88
CA THR A 92 12.62 4.19 -0.52
C THR A 92 13.30 5.55 -0.35
N ALA A 93 14.13 5.96 -1.32
CA ALA A 93 14.76 7.28 -1.29
C ALA A 93 13.74 8.43 -1.30
N VAL A 94 12.67 8.30 -2.09
CA VAL A 94 11.57 9.28 -2.09
C VAL A 94 10.87 9.33 -0.74
N TYR A 95 10.54 8.19 -0.12
CA TYR A 95 9.92 8.19 1.20
C TYR A 95 10.80 8.82 2.28
N LEU A 96 12.10 8.53 2.27
CA LEU A 96 13.03 9.13 3.24
C LEU A 96 13.07 10.66 3.11
N THR A 97 13.04 11.20 1.90
CA THR A 97 13.02 12.65 1.69
C THR A 97 11.68 13.26 2.12
N LEU A 98 10.55 12.59 1.86
CA LEU A 98 9.24 13.03 2.33
C LEU A 98 9.08 12.95 3.86
N PHE A 99 9.63 11.93 4.51
CA PHE A 99 9.66 11.85 5.98
C PHE A 99 10.48 12.98 6.58
N LYS A 100 11.66 13.28 6.00
CA LYS A 100 12.48 14.42 6.42
C LYS A 100 11.71 15.73 6.24
N LEU A 101 11.06 15.93 5.08
CA LEU A 101 10.20 17.08 4.81
C LEU A 101 9.10 17.19 5.87
N GLY A 102 8.36 16.12 6.15
CA GLY A 102 7.29 16.12 7.15
C GLY A 102 7.80 16.45 8.56
N SER A 103 8.95 15.89 8.96
CA SER A 103 9.55 16.13 10.28
C SER A 103 10.05 17.56 10.48
N GLY A 104 10.64 18.18 9.45
CA GLY A 104 11.25 19.51 9.52
C GLY A 104 10.32 20.65 9.12
N SER A 105 9.26 20.37 8.36
CA SER A 105 8.26 21.36 7.95
C SER A 105 7.10 21.47 8.93
N GLY A 106 7.09 20.60 9.95
CA GLY A 106 6.14 20.65 11.04
C GLY A 106 6.10 21.99 11.79
N VAL A 107 7.15 22.81 11.70
CA VAL A 107 7.18 24.17 12.30
C VAL A 107 6.41 25.22 11.49
N LEU A 108 6.20 25.02 10.17
CA LEU A 108 5.19 25.78 9.41
C LEU A 108 3.75 25.40 9.81
N VAL A 109 3.62 24.33 10.60
CA VAL A 109 2.38 23.61 10.92
C VAL A 109 2.19 23.60 12.45
N VAL A 110 1.63 24.67 13.02
CA VAL A 110 1.05 24.62 14.37
C VAL A 110 -0.32 25.28 14.30
N PRO A 111 -1.38 24.81 14.95
CA PRO A 111 -1.89 23.45 15.18
C PRO A 111 -3.09 23.17 14.24
N GLY A 112 -3.11 22.03 13.54
CA GLY A 112 -4.33 21.58 12.84
C GLY A 112 -4.22 21.21 11.35
N ALA A 113 -3.02 21.07 10.78
CA ALA A 113 -2.92 20.38 9.49
C ALA A 113 -3.45 18.96 9.64
N GLN A 114 -4.39 18.58 8.79
CA GLN A 114 -5.14 17.34 8.93
C GLN A 114 -4.50 16.18 8.16
N ASN A 115 -3.63 16.48 7.19
CA ASN A 115 -3.07 15.48 6.28
C ASN A 115 -1.71 15.90 5.67
N GLY A 116 -1.01 14.93 5.08
CA GLY A 116 0.32 15.14 4.50
C GLY A 116 0.35 16.01 3.24
N ALA A 117 -0.78 16.16 2.53
CA ALA A 117 -0.85 17.00 1.33
C ALA A 117 -0.77 18.49 1.70
N GLU A 118 -1.42 18.89 2.78
CA GLU A 118 -1.33 20.25 3.34
C GLU A 118 0.10 20.61 3.73
N ILE A 119 0.80 19.69 4.42
CA ILE A 119 2.19 19.87 4.84
C ILE A 119 3.10 20.06 3.62
N LEU A 120 2.92 19.22 2.59
CA LEU A 120 3.68 19.30 1.35
C LEU A 120 3.46 20.63 0.62
N HIS A 121 2.20 21.06 0.50
CA HIS A 121 1.85 22.31 -0.15
C HIS A 121 2.40 23.52 0.62
N ALA A 122 2.28 23.53 1.95
CA ALA A 122 2.82 24.60 2.80
C ALA A 122 4.35 24.70 2.67
N TYR A 123 5.05 23.57 2.66
CA TYR A 123 6.50 23.53 2.45
C TYR A 123 6.91 24.10 1.09
N VAL A 124 6.23 23.70 0.02
CA VAL A 124 6.55 24.18 -1.34
C VAL A 124 6.26 25.67 -1.47
N GLN A 125 5.15 26.14 -0.90
CA GLN A 125 4.80 27.55 -0.90
C GLN A 125 5.84 28.39 -0.15
N TYR A 126 6.34 27.88 0.99
CA TYR A 126 7.39 28.55 1.76
C TYR A 126 8.73 28.59 1.02
N THR A 127 9.12 27.49 0.38
CA THR A 127 10.47 27.32 -0.21
C THR A 127 10.58 27.90 -1.62
N PHE A 128 9.53 27.76 -2.44
CA PHE A 128 9.53 28.10 -3.87
C PHE A 128 8.51 29.19 -4.24
N GLY A 129 7.70 29.67 -3.29
CA GLY A 129 6.66 30.66 -3.52
C GLY A 129 5.53 30.17 -4.42
N ALA A 130 4.75 31.12 -4.94
CA ALA A 130 3.55 30.84 -5.74
C ALA A 130 3.83 30.04 -7.03
N ALA A 131 4.99 30.27 -7.66
CA ALA A 131 5.40 29.53 -8.85
C ALA A 131 5.62 28.03 -8.55
N GLY A 132 6.19 27.70 -7.38
CA GLY A 132 6.37 26.32 -6.92
C GLY A 132 5.05 25.63 -6.60
N SER A 133 4.11 26.33 -5.94
CA SER A 133 2.77 25.79 -5.66
C SER A 133 1.99 25.47 -6.95
N GLY A 134 2.04 26.36 -7.94
CA GLY A 134 1.43 26.11 -9.26
C GLY A 134 2.04 24.87 -9.94
N PHE A 135 3.37 24.76 -9.93
CA PHE A 135 4.06 23.57 -10.46
C PHE A 135 3.69 22.29 -9.71
N LEU A 136 3.63 22.33 -8.38
CA LEU A 136 3.24 21.20 -7.54
C LEU A 136 1.82 20.73 -7.86
N THR A 137 0.88 21.66 -8.06
CA THR A 137 -0.51 21.34 -8.40
C THR A 137 -0.59 20.56 -9.71
N VAL A 138 0.11 21.03 -10.75
CA VAL A 138 0.18 20.35 -12.06
C VAL A 138 0.81 18.97 -11.92
N LEU A 139 1.91 18.87 -11.17
CA LEU A 139 2.63 17.62 -10.93
C LEU A 139 1.74 16.59 -10.22
N ILE A 140 1.10 16.96 -9.11
CA ILE A 140 0.21 16.08 -8.35
C ILE A 140 -0.96 15.64 -9.23
N THR A 141 -1.56 16.55 -9.99
CA THR A 141 -2.65 16.23 -10.93
C THR A 141 -2.21 15.16 -11.94
N ILE A 142 -1.04 15.33 -12.56
CA ILE A 142 -0.48 14.34 -13.48
C ILE A 142 -0.19 13.00 -12.78
N ALA A 143 0.40 13.05 -11.58
CA ALA A 143 0.76 11.86 -10.82
C ALA A 143 -0.48 11.04 -10.45
N CYS A 144 -1.51 11.70 -9.92
CA CYS A 144 -2.77 11.08 -9.54
C CYS A 144 -3.54 10.58 -10.78
N LEU A 145 -3.51 11.29 -11.90
CA LEU A 145 -4.15 10.87 -13.15
C LEU A 145 -3.59 9.53 -13.65
N VAL A 146 -2.27 9.36 -13.66
CA VAL A 146 -1.63 8.11 -14.11
C VAL A 146 -2.02 6.94 -13.20
N THR A 147 -2.02 7.14 -11.88
CA THR A 147 -2.43 6.10 -10.93
C THR A 147 -3.91 5.76 -11.06
N ALA A 148 -4.78 6.77 -11.21
CA ALA A 148 -6.22 6.59 -11.39
C ALA A 148 -6.54 5.83 -12.68
N VAL A 149 -5.91 6.20 -13.80
CA VAL A 149 -6.05 5.48 -15.07
C VAL A 149 -5.60 4.04 -14.93
N GLY A 150 -4.41 3.82 -14.34
CA GLY A 150 -3.88 2.47 -14.13
C GLY A 150 -4.84 1.59 -13.33
N LEU A 151 -5.27 2.05 -12.15
CA LEU A 151 -6.12 1.27 -11.26
C LEU A 151 -7.50 1.01 -11.89
N THR A 152 -8.06 2.01 -12.56
CA THR A 152 -9.35 1.87 -13.26
C THR A 152 -9.26 0.82 -14.38
N CYS A 153 -8.19 0.83 -15.18
CA CYS A 153 -7.96 -0.18 -16.21
C CYS A 153 -7.84 -1.58 -15.61
N ALA A 154 -7.03 -1.76 -14.58
CA ALA A 154 -6.80 -3.07 -13.98
C ALA A 154 -8.05 -3.63 -13.29
N CYS A 155 -8.80 -2.79 -12.56
CA CYS A 155 -10.07 -3.20 -11.97
C CYS A 155 -11.13 -3.50 -13.04
N ALA A 156 -11.24 -2.69 -14.09
CA ALA A 156 -12.19 -2.92 -15.16
C ALA A 156 -11.88 -4.20 -15.95
N GLU A 157 -10.60 -4.51 -16.18
CA GLU A 157 -10.17 -5.76 -16.81
C GLU A 157 -10.53 -6.97 -15.94
N PHE A 158 -10.16 -6.93 -14.65
CA PHE A 158 -10.48 -8.00 -13.69
C PHE A 158 -11.99 -8.27 -13.59
N PHE A 159 -12.81 -7.22 -13.42
CA PHE A 159 -14.25 -7.40 -13.33
C PHE A 159 -14.89 -7.77 -14.67
N SER A 160 -14.36 -7.29 -15.80
CA SER A 160 -14.86 -7.67 -17.12
C SER A 160 -14.68 -9.15 -17.39
N GLU A 161 -13.53 -9.73 -17.00
CA GLU A 161 -13.28 -11.17 -17.13
C GLU A 161 -14.18 -12.00 -16.22
N HIS A 162 -14.46 -11.54 -14.99
CA HIS A 162 -15.20 -12.33 -14.00
C HIS A 162 -16.72 -12.20 -14.10
N THR A 163 -17.24 -11.04 -14.53
CA THR A 163 -18.69 -10.73 -14.52
C THR A 163 -19.35 -10.78 -15.90
N GLY A 164 -18.57 -10.92 -16.99
CA GLY A 164 -19.08 -10.92 -18.37
C GLY A 164 -19.61 -9.57 -18.86
N ILE A 165 -19.55 -8.52 -18.04
CA ILE A 165 -19.91 -7.15 -18.40
C ILE A 165 -18.72 -6.51 -19.13
N GLY A 166 -18.97 -5.85 -20.27
CA GLY A 166 -17.89 -5.26 -21.07
C GLY A 166 -17.08 -4.17 -20.34
N TYR A 167 -15.76 -4.21 -20.53
CA TYR A 167 -14.76 -3.27 -20.00
C TYR A 167 -15.20 -1.80 -19.93
N GLY A 168 -15.76 -1.26 -21.03
CA GLY A 168 -16.16 0.16 -21.09
C GLY A 168 -17.22 0.55 -20.05
N LYS A 169 -18.15 -0.36 -19.71
CA LYS A 169 -19.17 -0.11 -18.68
C LYS A 169 -18.55 -0.06 -17.29
N TRP A 170 -17.59 -0.95 -17.00
CA TRP A 170 -16.85 -0.95 -15.73
C TRP A 170 -16.01 0.31 -15.56
N VAL A 171 -15.31 0.76 -16.61
CA VAL A 171 -14.56 2.03 -16.57
C VAL A 171 -15.48 3.20 -16.24
N PHE A 172 -16.66 3.29 -16.88
CA PHE A 172 -17.62 4.36 -16.60
C PHE A 172 -18.16 4.30 -15.16
N LEU A 173 -18.52 3.12 -14.68
CA LEU A 173 -19.04 2.92 -13.32
C LEU A 173 -18.00 3.28 -12.26
N LEU A 174 -16.76 2.80 -12.41
CA LEU A 174 -15.66 3.10 -11.50
C LEU A 174 -15.29 4.59 -11.52
N GLY A 175 -15.31 5.22 -12.70
CA GLY A 175 -15.10 6.66 -12.85
C GLY A 175 -16.18 7.48 -12.16
N LEU A 176 -17.45 7.15 -12.36
CA LEU A 176 -18.58 7.82 -11.72
C LEU A 176 -18.54 7.65 -10.20
N PHE A 177 -18.28 6.44 -9.72
CA PHE A 177 -18.10 6.17 -8.29
C PHE A 177 -16.96 7.00 -7.69
N SER A 178 -15.80 7.03 -8.35
CA SER A 178 -14.64 7.82 -7.92
C SER A 178 -14.94 9.32 -7.89
N MET A 179 -15.72 9.82 -8.86
CA MET A 179 -16.18 11.21 -8.89
C MET A 179 -17.09 11.54 -7.71
N VAL A 180 -18.02 10.66 -7.34
CA VAL A 180 -18.89 10.89 -6.17
C VAL A 180 -18.05 10.90 -4.89
N VAL A 181 -17.19 9.90 -4.72
CA VAL A 181 -16.37 9.71 -3.53
C VAL A 181 -15.32 10.81 -3.35
N SER A 182 -14.76 11.37 -4.44
CA SER A 182 -13.75 12.43 -4.34
C SER A 182 -14.27 13.74 -3.74
N ASN A 183 -15.59 13.95 -3.69
CA ASN A 183 -16.20 15.13 -3.06
C ASN A 183 -16.24 15.07 -1.52
N LEU A 184 -15.92 13.92 -0.90
CA LEU A 184 -15.97 13.73 0.57
C LEU A 184 -14.80 14.40 1.32
N GLY A 185 -13.75 14.80 0.62
CA GLY A 185 -12.54 15.39 1.21
C GLY A 185 -11.53 14.35 1.72
N LEU A 186 -10.24 14.70 1.67
CA LEU A 186 -9.13 13.76 1.91
C LEU A 186 -9.13 13.18 3.33
N SER A 187 -9.37 14.00 4.36
CA SER A 187 -9.38 13.56 5.76
C SER A 187 -10.46 12.49 6.03
N HIS A 188 -11.66 12.68 5.46
CA HIS A 188 -12.73 11.69 5.55
C HIS A 188 -12.41 10.41 4.79
N LEU A 189 -11.85 10.54 3.57
CA LEU A 189 -11.39 9.38 2.81
C LEU A 189 -10.35 8.57 3.56
N ILE A 190 -9.39 9.22 4.22
CA ILE A 190 -8.38 8.56 5.07
C ILE A 190 -9.06 7.85 6.25
N SER A 191 -9.98 8.51 6.96
CA SER A 191 -10.68 7.91 8.11
C SER A 191 -11.48 6.65 7.76
N ILE A 192 -12.04 6.58 6.55
CA ILE A 192 -12.77 5.40 6.05
C ILE A 192 -11.79 4.35 5.50
N SER A 193 -10.73 4.80 4.83
CA SER A 193 -9.75 3.93 4.20
C SER A 193 -8.91 3.17 5.23
N VAL A 194 -8.49 3.82 6.33
CA VAL A 194 -7.63 3.20 7.35
C VAL A 194 -8.21 1.87 7.88
N PRO A 195 -9.47 1.79 8.35
CA PRO A 195 -10.12 0.54 8.75
C PRO A 195 -10.12 -0.53 7.66
N VAL A 196 -10.50 -0.14 6.44
CA VAL A 196 -10.63 -1.06 5.30
C VAL A 196 -9.25 -1.63 4.91
N LEU A 197 -8.23 -0.78 4.86
CA LEU A 197 -6.87 -1.18 4.55
C LEU A 197 -6.30 -2.08 5.65
N THR A 198 -6.53 -1.75 6.92
CA THR A 198 -6.09 -2.57 8.04
C THR A 198 -6.69 -3.99 7.99
N ALA A 199 -7.90 -4.13 7.45
CA ALA A 199 -8.52 -5.43 7.25
C ALA A 199 -7.97 -6.22 6.05
N ILE A 200 -7.68 -5.54 4.93
CA ILE A 200 -7.28 -6.18 3.67
C ILE A 200 -5.78 -6.49 3.61
N TYR A 201 -4.93 -5.67 4.25
CA TYR A 201 -3.48 -5.84 4.19
C TYR A 201 -2.95 -7.16 4.77
N PRO A 202 -3.44 -7.67 5.92
CA PRO A 202 -2.98 -8.92 6.50
C PRO A 202 -3.02 -10.13 5.54
N PRO A 203 -4.15 -10.48 4.90
CA PRO A 203 -4.18 -11.60 3.94
C PRO A 203 -3.32 -11.35 2.71
N CYS A 204 -3.18 -10.10 2.26
CA CYS A 204 -2.29 -9.74 1.17
C CYS A 204 -0.81 -9.98 1.51
N ILE A 205 -0.38 -9.62 2.72
CA ILE A 205 0.99 -9.88 3.19
C ILE A 205 1.24 -11.38 3.30
N VAL A 206 0.28 -12.14 3.83
CA VAL A 206 0.36 -13.61 3.90
C VAL A 206 0.52 -14.22 2.51
N LEU A 207 -0.27 -13.77 1.53
CA LEU A 207 -0.17 -14.21 0.13
C LEU A 207 1.20 -13.93 -0.47
N ILE A 208 1.74 -12.73 -0.27
CA ILE A 208 3.06 -12.35 -0.79
C ILE A 208 4.14 -13.24 -0.16
N LEU A 209 4.14 -13.41 1.16
CA LEU A 209 5.13 -14.22 1.87
C LEU A 209 5.06 -15.70 1.47
N LEU A 210 3.84 -16.25 1.39
CA LEU A 210 3.65 -17.64 0.98
C LEU A 210 4.01 -17.86 -0.48
N SER A 211 3.84 -16.86 -1.35
CA SER A 211 4.23 -16.95 -2.78
C SER A 211 5.70 -17.30 -2.97
N PHE A 212 6.60 -16.85 -2.07
CA PHE A 212 8.02 -17.21 -2.10
C PHE A 212 8.30 -18.64 -1.63
N THR A 213 7.45 -19.20 -0.76
CA THR A 213 7.64 -20.53 -0.18
C THR A 213 6.79 -21.61 -0.87
N LEU A 214 5.96 -21.26 -1.85
CA LEU A 214 5.08 -22.20 -2.58
C LEU A 214 5.78 -23.49 -3.06
N ARG A 215 7.05 -23.39 -3.47
CA ARG A 215 7.83 -24.54 -3.96
C ARG A 215 8.24 -25.53 -2.88
N TRP A 216 8.20 -25.14 -1.60
CA TRP A 216 8.55 -25.97 -0.47
C TRP A 216 7.39 -26.82 0.04
N TRP A 217 6.17 -26.51 -0.38
CA TRP A 217 4.95 -27.12 0.15
C TRP A 217 4.36 -28.16 -0.80
N HIS A 218 3.67 -29.13 -0.22
CA HIS A 218 3.05 -30.25 -0.92
C HIS A 218 1.68 -29.86 -1.50
N SER A 219 0.94 -28.98 -0.83
CA SER A 219 -0.30 -28.37 -1.32
C SER A 219 -0.38 -26.90 -0.90
N SER A 220 -0.32 -26.00 -1.89
CA SER A 220 -0.41 -24.56 -1.66
C SER A 220 -1.76 -24.15 -1.06
N ALA A 221 -2.86 -24.77 -1.50
CA ALA A 221 -4.20 -24.45 -1.01
C ALA A 221 -4.37 -24.75 0.48
N ARG A 222 -3.75 -25.83 1.00
CA ARG A 222 -3.85 -26.23 2.41
C ARG A 222 -3.15 -25.27 3.37
N LEU A 223 -2.16 -24.52 2.89
CA LEU A 223 -1.42 -23.54 3.67
C LEU A 223 -1.99 -22.13 3.51
N VAL A 224 -2.28 -21.75 2.27
CA VAL A 224 -2.69 -20.38 1.91
C VAL A 224 -4.11 -20.06 2.39
N ALA A 225 -5.07 -20.96 2.19
CA ALA A 225 -6.47 -20.71 2.55
C ALA A 225 -6.68 -20.45 4.07
N PRO A 226 -6.20 -21.31 5.00
CA PRO A 226 -6.39 -21.05 6.42
C PRO A 226 -5.58 -19.85 6.92
N GLY A 227 -4.36 -19.64 6.41
CA GLY A 227 -3.54 -18.47 6.76
C GLY A 227 -4.23 -17.16 6.37
N MET A 228 -4.74 -17.08 5.14
CA MET A 228 -5.52 -15.93 4.67
C MET A 228 -6.79 -15.73 5.51
N LEU A 229 -7.57 -16.78 5.75
CA LEU A 229 -8.82 -16.66 6.50
C LEU A 229 -8.57 -16.11 7.90
N VAL A 230 -7.61 -16.68 8.63
CA VAL A 230 -7.26 -16.19 9.98
C VAL A 230 -6.77 -14.75 9.91
N SER A 231 -5.87 -14.42 8.99
CA SER A 231 -5.37 -13.04 8.85
C SER A 231 -6.47 -12.04 8.51
N LEU A 232 -7.45 -12.43 7.68
CA LEU A 232 -8.59 -11.59 7.32
C LEU A 232 -9.52 -11.38 8.51
N VAL A 233 -9.83 -12.44 9.27
CA VAL A 233 -10.69 -12.34 10.47
C VAL A 233 -10.07 -11.38 11.48
N PHE A 234 -8.80 -11.57 11.83
CA PHE A 234 -8.13 -10.70 12.79
C PHE A 234 -7.84 -9.31 12.22
N GLY A 235 -7.58 -9.19 10.91
CA GLY A 235 -7.49 -7.89 10.23
C GLY A 235 -8.80 -7.11 10.30
N CYS A 236 -9.95 -7.76 10.11
CA CYS A 236 -11.26 -7.14 10.29
C CYS A 236 -11.48 -6.67 11.72
N LEU A 237 -11.04 -7.45 12.73
CA LEU A 237 -11.11 -7.03 14.14
C LEU A 237 -10.26 -5.78 14.40
N ASP A 238 -9.03 -5.73 13.89
CA ASP A 238 -8.16 -4.55 13.98
C ASP A 238 -8.78 -3.35 13.22
N GLY A 239 -9.37 -3.59 12.04
CA GLY A 239 -10.06 -2.57 11.26
C GLY A 239 -11.27 -1.97 12.01
N ILE A 240 -12.08 -2.80 12.66
CA ILE A 240 -13.22 -2.33 13.47
C ILE A 240 -12.73 -1.54 14.69
N LYS A 241 -11.65 -1.98 15.34
CA LYS A 241 -11.05 -1.28 16.49
C LYS A 241 -10.57 0.13 16.13
N VAL A 242 -10.05 0.31 14.92
CA VAL A 242 -9.59 1.62 14.41
C VAL A 242 -10.74 2.45 13.83
N SER A 243 -11.93 1.86 13.66
CA SER A 243 -13.14 2.54 13.20
C SER A 243 -13.84 3.35 14.31
N ALA A 244 -14.93 4.03 13.94
CA ALA A 244 -15.70 4.92 14.83
C ALA A 244 -16.49 4.20 15.95
N TYR A 245 -16.46 2.86 16.00
CA TYR A 245 -17.19 2.04 16.98
C TYR A 245 -16.25 1.09 17.76
N PRO A 246 -15.33 1.61 18.58
CA PRO A 246 -14.42 0.78 19.37
C PRO A 246 -15.16 -0.04 20.45
N ASP A 247 -16.26 0.48 21.01
CA ASP A 247 -16.89 -0.07 22.23
C ASP A 247 -17.60 -1.43 22.07
N ILE A 248 -17.80 -1.92 20.84
CA ILE A 248 -18.53 -3.17 20.58
C ILE A 248 -17.66 -4.41 20.82
N LEU A 249 -16.32 -4.30 20.82
CA LEU A 249 -15.40 -5.46 20.80
C LEU A 249 -14.20 -5.38 21.79
N THR A 250 -14.04 -4.29 22.53
CA THR A 250 -12.77 -3.90 23.19
C THR A 250 -12.24 -4.86 24.26
N ALA A 251 -13.08 -5.43 25.12
CA ALA A 251 -12.58 -6.15 26.31
C ALA A 251 -11.73 -7.41 26.02
N TRP A 252 -11.98 -8.11 24.91
CA TRP A 252 -11.24 -9.32 24.54
C TRP A 252 -10.14 -9.05 23.51
N VAL A 253 -10.36 -8.11 22.59
CA VAL A 253 -9.37 -7.74 21.56
C VAL A 253 -8.14 -7.07 22.19
N ASP A 254 -8.32 -6.29 23.25
CA ASP A 254 -7.20 -5.64 23.95
C ASP A 254 -6.28 -6.63 24.69
N ARG A 255 -6.75 -7.86 24.94
CA ARG A 255 -5.94 -8.93 25.54
C ARG A 255 -5.07 -9.68 24.52
N LEU A 256 -5.28 -9.46 23.22
CA LEU A 256 -4.47 -10.11 22.19
C LEU A 256 -3.06 -9.49 22.16
N PRO A 257 -2.00 -10.31 22.03
CA PRO A 257 -0.65 -9.80 21.86
C PRO A 257 -0.58 -8.95 20.59
N LEU A 258 0.16 -7.84 20.65
CA LEU A 258 0.29 -6.84 19.56
C LEU A 258 -0.98 -6.05 19.19
N SER A 259 -2.09 -6.21 19.92
CA SER A 259 -3.32 -5.43 19.68
C SER A 259 -3.15 -3.92 19.94
N ALA A 260 -2.25 -3.54 20.85
CA ALA A 260 -1.89 -2.14 21.10
C ALA A 260 -1.12 -1.50 19.91
N GLN A 261 -0.60 -2.32 18.99
CA GLN A 261 0.23 -1.90 17.88
C GLN A 261 -0.51 -1.96 16.52
N GLY A 262 -1.79 -2.34 16.51
CA GLY A 262 -2.56 -2.58 15.27
C GLY A 262 -2.10 -3.82 14.48
N LEU A 263 -1.47 -4.78 15.17
CA LEU A 263 -0.90 -6.00 14.58
C LEU A 263 -1.45 -7.25 15.27
N ALA A 264 -2.71 -7.23 15.73
CA ALA A 264 -3.32 -8.37 16.41
C ALA A 264 -3.47 -9.59 15.49
N TRP A 265 -3.49 -9.38 14.17
CA TRP A 265 -3.51 -10.44 13.17
C TRP A 265 -2.24 -11.28 13.11
N LEU A 266 -1.06 -10.70 13.40
CA LEU A 266 0.22 -11.36 13.15
C LEU A 266 0.42 -12.63 13.99
N PRO A 267 0.23 -12.62 15.33
CA PRO A 267 0.39 -13.82 16.15
C PRO A 267 -0.55 -15.00 15.79
N PRO A 268 -1.88 -14.83 15.68
CA PRO A 268 -2.77 -15.94 15.35
C PRO A 268 -2.55 -16.46 13.93
N THR A 269 -2.23 -15.59 12.97
CA THR A 269 -1.88 -16.02 11.61
C THR A 269 -0.60 -16.84 11.61
N LEU A 270 0.44 -16.44 12.34
CA LEU A 270 1.70 -17.19 12.42
C LEU A 270 1.47 -18.58 13.02
N VAL A 271 0.70 -18.68 14.11
CA VAL A 271 0.33 -19.96 14.72
C VAL A 271 -0.40 -20.84 13.71
N MET A 272 -1.39 -20.29 13.01
CA MET A 272 -2.14 -21.05 12.00
C MET A 272 -1.24 -21.53 10.85
N LEU A 273 -0.30 -20.70 10.39
CA LEU A 273 0.65 -21.08 9.34
C LEU A 273 1.58 -22.21 9.79
N VAL A 274 2.06 -22.19 11.04
CA VAL A 274 2.89 -23.28 11.60
C VAL A 274 2.09 -24.58 11.69
N VAL A 275 0.84 -24.52 12.18
CA VAL A 275 -0.05 -25.67 12.26
C VAL A 275 -0.36 -26.24 10.87
N ALA A 276 -0.69 -25.38 9.92
CA ALA A 276 -0.97 -25.78 8.55
C ALA A 276 0.27 -26.34 7.84
N ALA A 277 1.45 -25.80 8.11
CA ALA A 277 2.73 -26.30 7.59
C ALA A 277 3.04 -27.71 8.14
N ALA A 278 2.91 -27.91 9.46
CA ALA A 278 3.10 -29.21 10.08
C ALA A 278 2.09 -30.25 9.54
N TYR A 279 0.83 -29.84 9.36
CA TYR A 279 -0.19 -30.67 8.77
C TYR A 279 0.10 -31.04 7.31
N ASP A 280 0.56 -30.10 6.49
CA ASP A 280 0.90 -30.36 5.08
C ASP A 280 2.09 -31.32 4.95
N GLN A 281 3.11 -31.19 5.81
CA GLN A 281 4.22 -32.15 5.87
C GLN A 281 3.76 -33.56 6.29
N SER A 282 2.80 -33.66 7.21
CA SER A 282 2.26 -34.96 7.67
C SER A 282 1.40 -35.67 6.62
N ARG A 283 0.73 -34.94 5.73
CA ARG A 283 -0.24 -35.51 4.75
C ARG A 283 0.32 -35.77 3.35
N GLY A 284 1.58 -35.46 3.10
CA GLY A 284 2.25 -35.74 1.83
C GLY A 284 1.66 -35.00 0.61
N ARG A 285 2.30 -35.16 -0.55
CA ARG A 285 1.94 -34.52 -1.84
C ARG A 285 0.54 -34.92 -2.28
N GLN A 286 -0.38 -33.95 -2.32
CA GLN A 286 -1.58 -34.11 -3.13
C GLN A 286 -1.17 -34.01 -4.60
N GLN A 287 -1.30 -35.10 -5.34
CA GLN A 287 -1.31 -35.04 -6.80
C GLN A 287 -2.54 -34.21 -7.21
N ILE A 288 -2.32 -32.97 -7.62
CA ILE A 288 -3.34 -32.20 -8.31
C ILE A 288 -3.51 -32.89 -9.67
N SER A 289 -4.56 -33.69 -9.84
CA SER A 289 -4.97 -34.17 -11.15
C SER A 289 -5.51 -32.95 -11.91
N VAL A 290 -4.71 -32.42 -12.81
CA VAL A 290 -5.16 -31.41 -13.76
C VAL A 290 -6.12 -32.12 -14.71
N LEU A 291 -7.41 -31.78 -14.62
CA LEU A 291 -8.41 -32.06 -15.64
C LEU A 291 -8.43 -30.92 -16.67
#